data_AF-A0A838IT00-F1
#
_entry.id   AF-A0A838IT00-F1
#
_cell.length_a   1.000
_cell.length_b   1.000
_cell.length_c   1.000
_cell.angle_alpha   90.00
_cell.angle_beta   90.00
_cell.angle_gamma   90.00
#
_symmetry.space_group_name_H-M   'P 1'
#
loop_
_entity.id
_entity.type
_entity.pdbx_description
1 polymer ?
#
loop_
_entity_poly.entity_id
_entity_poly.type
_entity_poly.pdbx_seq_one_letter_code
_entity_poly.pdbx_strand_id
1 'polypeptide(L)'
;MTDVRPDPLSEVAPDPVTDEVVDPVTDADPDISNGPGGRASLGTIVAGHHAEPAGAFDMVADDTATAGHYLAQPASVPATTTGDEIVSIPLVVEHDGDYSLWARLRGPDTRSDAGYLGFDGVLHRTFTSEHGVWTWVNVTRQHLSAGANRIGIGYGEPGLQIDVFVVVSDASIGAAELEAFVVDGTLPERDHSGEGVGDGTDDGTDGGANTPSEPTPTPTPTEPSPTPSPTPTPTPTEPTPTPTPTPTEPTPTPTPPATGTN
;
A
#
# COMPACT_ATOMS: atom_id res chain seq x y z
N MET A 1 57.71 -64.88 -17.08
CA MET A 1 57.06 -63.97 -16.12
C MET A 1 56.85 -62.67 -16.86
N THR A 2 55.67 -62.55 -17.46
CA THR A 2 55.32 -61.47 -18.39
C THR A 2 54.72 -60.33 -17.59
N ASP A 3 55.38 -59.18 -17.66
CA ASP A 3 55.02 -57.91 -17.03
C ASP A 3 53.80 -57.32 -17.76
N VAL A 4 52.65 -57.33 -17.10
CA VAL A 4 51.40 -56.73 -17.59
C VAL A 4 51.23 -55.41 -16.86
N ARG A 5 51.57 -54.33 -17.53
CA ARG A 5 51.22 -52.96 -17.11
C ARG A 5 49.70 -52.79 -17.20
N PRO A 6 49.02 -52.28 -16.15
CA PRO A 6 47.62 -51.90 -16.27
C PRO A 6 47.46 -50.61 -17.08
N ASP A 7 46.45 -50.62 -17.95
CA ASP A 7 45.94 -49.49 -18.74
C ASP A 7 45.53 -48.32 -17.82
N PRO A 8 45.83 -47.06 -18.17
CA PRO A 8 45.25 -45.92 -17.48
C PRO A 8 43.76 -45.82 -17.83
N LEU A 9 42.91 -46.04 -16.83
CA LEU A 9 41.48 -45.79 -16.88
C LEU A 9 41.23 -44.39 -17.45
N SER A 10 40.51 -44.33 -18.57
CA SER A 10 39.96 -43.10 -19.11
C SER A 10 38.99 -42.50 -18.10
N GLU A 11 39.41 -41.40 -17.50
CA GLU A 11 38.61 -40.54 -16.65
C GLU A 11 37.53 -39.88 -17.54
N VAL A 12 36.34 -40.46 -17.54
CA VAL A 12 35.15 -39.85 -18.13
C VAL A 12 34.81 -38.65 -17.25
N ALA A 13 34.98 -37.45 -17.79
CA ALA A 13 34.54 -36.22 -17.15
C ALA A 13 33.06 -36.35 -16.80
N PRO A 14 32.63 -35.94 -15.58
CA PRO A 14 31.21 -35.89 -15.27
C PRO A 14 30.54 -34.89 -16.22
N ASP A 15 29.42 -35.30 -16.80
CA ASP A 15 28.53 -34.41 -17.55
C ASP A 15 28.25 -33.16 -16.71
N PRO A 16 28.24 -31.95 -17.30
CA PRO A 16 27.80 -30.78 -16.58
C PRO A 16 26.35 -31.02 -16.18
N VAL A 17 26.13 -31.19 -14.88
CA VAL A 17 24.80 -31.05 -14.28
C VAL A 17 24.37 -29.64 -14.65
N THR A 18 23.48 -29.53 -15.63
CA THR A 18 22.66 -28.34 -15.78
C THR A 18 21.89 -28.23 -14.48
N ASP A 19 22.40 -27.38 -13.61
CA ASP A 19 21.70 -26.84 -12.46
C ASP A 19 20.47 -26.14 -13.05
N GLU A 20 19.37 -26.89 -13.12
CA GLU A 20 18.07 -26.33 -13.42
C GLU A 20 17.80 -25.40 -12.25
N VAL A 21 18.10 -24.12 -12.46
CA VAL A 21 17.71 -23.03 -11.58
C VAL A 21 16.19 -23.13 -11.49
N VAL A 22 15.73 -23.84 -10.47
CA VAL A 22 14.35 -23.76 -10.02
C VAL A 22 14.21 -22.34 -9.51
N ASP A 23 13.72 -21.48 -10.40
CA ASP A 23 13.29 -20.14 -10.04
C ASP A 23 12.42 -20.28 -8.78
N PRO A 24 12.73 -19.59 -7.66
CA PRO A 24 11.80 -19.54 -6.56
C PRO A 24 10.54 -18.86 -7.10
N VAL A 25 9.49 -19.65 -7.23
CA VAL A 25 8.13 -19.20 -7.48
C VAL A 25 7.73 -18.36 -6.26
N THR A 26 8.10 -17.08 -6.27
CA THR A 26 7.45 -16.04 -5.47
C THR A 26 6.18 -15.66 -6.21
N ASP A 27 5.23 -16.59 -6.23
CA ASP A 27 3.85 -16.37 -6.63
C ASP A 27 3.06 -16.12 -5.33
N ALA A 28 3.17 -14.88 -4.88
CA ALA A 28 2.32 -14.27 -3.86
C ALA A 28 2.41 -12.74 -4.04
N ASP A 29 2.13 -12.28 -5.26
CA ASP A 29 1.59 -10.94 -5.43
C ASP A 29 0.06 -11.16 -5.46
N PRO A 30 -0.70 -10.85 -4.40
CA PRO A 30 -2.13 -10.71 -4.57
C PRO A 30 -2.34 -9.47 -5.43
N ASP A 31 -2.35 -9.70 -6.74
CA ASP A 31 -2.84 -8.80 -7.75
C ASP A 31 -4.32 -8.50 -7.45
N ILE A 32 -4.54 -7.55 -6.54
CA ILE A 32 -5.79 -6.79 -6.45
C ILE A 32 -5.83 -5.69 -7.53
N SER A 33 -4.86 -5.65 -8.45
CA SER A 33 -4.99 -4.89 -9.67
C SER A 33 -5.85 -5.68 -10.67
N ASN A 34 -7.14 -5.32 -10.68
CA ASN A 34 -8.01 -5.51 -11.85
C ASN A 34 -8.12 -6.94 -12.40
N GLY A 35 -8.85 -7.80 -11.68
CA GLY A 35 -9.41 -9.02 -12.29
C GLY A 35 -10.27 -8.71 -13.53
N PRO A 36 -10.22 -9.56 -14.58
CA PRO A 36 -10.84 -9.25 -15.87
C PRO A 36 -12.34 -9.58 -15.84
N GLY A 37 -13.17 -8.59 -15.50
CA GLY A 37 -14.61 -8.72 -15.67
C GLY A 37 -15.43 -7.69 -14.91
N GLY A 38 -15.70 -6.54 -15.55
CA GLY A 38 -16.75 -5.60 -15.10
C GLY A 38 -16.19 -4.29 -14.60
N ARG A 39 -16.34 -3.25 -15.43
CA ARG A 39 -16.04 -1.86 -15.07
C ARG A 39 -17.02 -1.45 -13.97
N ALA A 40 -16.56 -1.38 -12.72
CA ALA A 40 -17.29 -0.65 -11.69
C ALA A 40 -17.16 0.84 -11.97
N SER A 41 -18.08 1.37 -12.79
CA SER A 41 -18.40 2.80 -12.80
C SER A 41 -19.41 3.06 -11.69
N LEU A 42 -18.99 2.93 -10.43
CA LEU A 42 -19.77 3.12 -9.21
C LEU A 42 -18.82 3.56 -8.09
N GLY A 43 -19.21 4.56 -7.30
CA GLY A 43 -18.56 5.07 -6.07
C GLY A 43 -17.23 4.39 -5.70
N THR A 44 -16.14 4.90 -6.28
CA THR A 44 -14.80 4.31 -6.30
C THR A 44 -14.33 3.86 -4.90
N ILE A 45 -14.06 2.56 -4.73
CA ILE A 45 -13.01 2.12 -3.81
C ILE A 45 -11.70 2.49 -4.48
N VAL A 46 -11.05 3.54 -3.99
CA VAL A 46 -9.90 4.15 -4.68
C VAL A 46 -8.64 3.28 -4.56
N ALA A 47 -8.52 2.48 -3.50
CA ALA A 47 -7.55 1.39 -3.36
C ALA A 47 -7.86 0.59 -2.08
N GLY A 48 -7.75 -0.75 -2.14
CA GLY A 48 -7.43 -1.54 -0.97
C GLY A 48 -5.91 -1.58 -0.84
N HIS A 49 -5.30 -0.58 -0.20
CA HIS A 49 -3.85 -0.61 -0.01
C HIS A 49 -3.52 -1.53 1.15
N HIS A 50 -2.89 -2.67 0.82
CA HIS A 50 -2.12 -3.44 1.77
C HIS A 50 -1.02 -2.51 2.29
N ALA A 51 -1.00 -2.29 3.60
CA ALA A 51 -0.17 -1.24 4.15
C ALA A 51 1.28 -1.76 4.25
N GLU A 52 2.16 -1.28 3.36
CA GLU A 52 3.58 -1.68 3.31
C GLU A 52 4.58 -0.50 3.50
N PRO A 53 4.55 0.22 4.63
CA PRO A 53 5.59 1.17 4.98
C PRO A 53 6.67 0.50 5.85
N ALA A 54 7.50 -0.31 5.20
CA ALA A 54 8.61 -0.99 5.86
C ALA A 54 9.48 0.01 6.65
N GLY A 55 9.64 -0.23 7.96
CA GLY A 55 10.56 0.50 8.84
C GLY A 55 9.91 1.36 9.93
N ALA A 56 8.64 1.72 9.81
CA ALA A 56 7.91 2.47 10.84
C ALA A 56 6.84 1.64 11.56
N PHE A 57 6.31 0.60 10.91
CA PHE A 57 5.32 -0.32 11.47
C PHE A 57 5.85 -1.75 11.35
N ASP A 58 5.46 -2.61 12.29
CA ASP A 58 5.79 -4.03 12.21
C ASP A 58 4.76 -4.71 11.31
N MET A 59 5.21 -5.39 10.26
CA MET A 59 4.34 -6.26 9.48
C MET A 59 4.22 -7.62 10.17
N VAL A 60 2.99 -8.03 10.47
CA VAL A 60 2.71 -9.24 11.25
C VAL A 60 1.74 -10.14 10.49
N ALA A 61 2.11 -11.42 10.32
CA ALA A 61 1.25 -12.43 9.70
C ALA A 61 0.06 -12.79 10.60
N ASP A 62 -1.13 -12.88 10.00
CA ASP A 62 -2.39 -13.23 10.66
C ASP A 62 -3.42 -13.65 9.60
N ASP A 63 -3.91 -14.89 9.70
CA ASP A 63 -4.86 -15.47 8.74
C ASP A 63 -6.27 -14.86 8.82
N THR A 64 -6.56 -14.07 9.86
CA THR A 64 -7.81 -13.32 10.01
C THR A 64 -7.76 -11.92 9.40
N ALA A 65 -6.56 -11.44 9.03
CA ALA A 65 -6.40 -10.21 8.27
C ALA A 65 -6.67 -10.45 6.78
N THR A 66 -7.13 -9.42 6.06
CA THR A 66 -7.58 -9.50 4.67
C THR A 66 -6.52 -10.11 3.74
N ALA A 67 -5.26 -9.78 4.01
CA ALA A 67 -4.11 -10.18 3.22
C ALA A 67 -3.26 -11.31 3.82
N GLY A 68 -3.73 -11.94 4.91
CA GLY A 68 -2.90 -12.82 5.73
C GLY A 68 -1.84 -12.07 6.56
N HIS A 69 -1.86 -10.74 6.59
CA HIS A 69 -0.98 -9.90 7.40
C HIS A 69 -1.63 -8.54 7.71
N TYR A 70 -1.12 -7.86 8.75
CA TYR A 70 -1.50 -6.51 9.13
C TYR A 70 -0.28 -5.69 9.55
N LEU A 71 -0.45 -4.37 9.67
CA LEU A 71 0.53 -3.48 10.30
C LEU A 71 0.24 -3.30 11.78
N ALA A 72 1.26 -3.49 12.62
CA ALA A 72 1.21 -3.18 14.04
C ALA A 72 2.01 -1.91 14.35
N GLN A 73 1.47 -1.07 15.23
CA GLN A 73 2.29 -0.03 15.85
C GLN A 73 3.35 -0.70 16.73
N PRO A 74 4.65 -0.40 16.56
CA PRO A 74 5.69 -1.12 17.28
C PRO A 74 5.53 -1.00 18.80
N ALA A 75 5.75 -2.07 19.54
CA ALA A 75 5.64 -2.04 21.01
C ALA A 75 6.64 -1.06 21.67
N SER A 76 7.69 -0.66 20.94
CA SER A 76 8.69 0.31 21.39
C SER A 76 8.26 1.76 21.27
N VAL A 77 7.20 2.08 20.50
CA VAL A 77 6.75 3.47 20.38
C VAL A 77 5.94 3.88 21.61
N PRO A 78 6.21 5.04 22.24
CA PRO A 78 5.40 5.51 23.34
C PRO A 78 4.00 5.88 22.85
N ALA A 79 3.01 5.74 23.71
CA ALA A 79 1.69 6.30 23.43
C ALA A 79 1.81 7.83 23.27
N THR A 80 1.21 8.37 22.22
CA THR A 80 1.24 9.80 21.91
C THR A 80 -0.17 10.38 21.90
N THR A 81 -0.24 11.68 22.14
CA THR A 81 -1.46 12.48 21.97
C THR A 81 -1.31 13.54 20.87
N THR A 82 -0.23 13.46 20.09
CA THR A 82 0.10 14.36 19.00
C THR A 82 0.19 13.55 17.70
N GLY A 83 -0.66 13.91 16.73
CA GLY A 83 -0.79 13.18 15.47
C GLY A 83 0.23 13.60 14.43
N ASP A 84 1.50 13.24 14.63
CA ASP A 84 2.50 13.39 13.58
C ASP A 84 2.33 12.31 12.50
N GLU A 85 2.39 12.71 11.23
CA GLU A 85 2.43 11.78 10.10
C GLU A 85 3.80 11.10 10.06
N ILE A 86 3.81 9.78 10.26
CA ILE A 86 5.03 8.95 10.25
C ILE A 86 5.22 8.32 8.87
N VAL A 87 4.12 7.93 8.24
CA VAL A 87 4.05 7.27 6.94
C VAL A 87 2.92 7.86 6.13
N SER A 88 3.10 7.89 4.82
CA SER A 88 2.01 8.16 3.87
C SER A 88 1.91 7.09 2.78
N ILE A 89 0.69 6.74 2.41
CA ILE A 89 0.37 5.90 1.25
C ILE A 89 -0.15 6.82 0.13
N PRO A 90 0.42 6.79 -1.08
CA PRO A 90 -0.07 7.60 -2.19
C PRO A 90 -1.52 7.21 -2.56
N LEU A 91 -2.32 8.21 -2.91
CA LEU A 91 -3.72 8.05 -3.30
C LEU A 91 -3.99 8.90 -4.55
N VAL A 92 -4.67 8.37 -5.55
CA VAL A 92 -5.10 9.16 -6.72
C VAL A 92 -6.62 9.11 -6.80
N VAL A 93 -7.30 10.25 -6.68
CA VAL A 93 -8.76 10.32 -6.84
C VAL A 93 -9.10 10.89 -8.21
N GLU A 94 -10.10 10.33 -8.89
CA GLU A 94 -10.43 10.72 -10.28
C GLU A 94 -11.17 12.06 -10.37
N HIS A 95 -11.89 12.44 -9.30
CA HIS A 95 -12.79 13.59 -9.28
C HIS A 95 -12.62 14.39 -7.99
N ASP A 96 -12.83 15.70 -8.09
CA ASP A 96 -13.01 16.56 -6.92
C ASP A 96 -14.28 16.10 -6.17
N GLY A 97 -14.20 15.90 -4.87
CA GLY A 97 -15.35 15.43 -4.11
C GLY A 97 -15.08 15.13 -2.65
N ASP A 98 -16.15 14.82 -1.91
CA ASP A 98 -16.04 14.37 -0.52
C ASP A 98 -15.83 12.86 -0.46
N TYR A 99 -14.76 12.46 0.20
CA TYR A 99 -14.38 11.07 0.39
C TYR A 99 -14.33 10.72 1.88
N SER A 100 -14.80 9.53 2.23
CA SER A 100 -14.64 8.95 3.56
C SER A 100 -13.45 8.00 3.56
N LEU A 101 -12.58 8.15 4.57
CA LEU A 101 -11.55 7.17 4.90
C LEU A 101 -12.11 6.19 5.93
N TRP A 102 -12.12 4.92 5.57
CA TRP A 102 -12.38 3.81 6.47
C TRP A 102 -11.10 3.02 6.70
N ALA A 103 -10.94 2.49 7.91
CA ALA A 103 -9.87 1.56 8.24
C ALA A 103 -10.45 0.36 8.99
N ARG A 104 -9.97 -0.84 8.67
CA ARG A 104 -10.25 -2.06 9.45
C ARG A 104 -9.15 -2.22 10.49
N LEU A 105 -9.52 -2.02 11.75
CA LEU A 105 -8.60 -1.90 12.88
C LEU A 105 -8.88 -2.98 13.91
N ARG A 106 -7.85 -3.42 14.64
CA ARG A 106 -8.00 -4.28 15.82
C ARG A 106 -7.12 -3.73 16.95
N GLY A 107 -7.76 -3.29 18.03
CA GLY A 107 -7.08 -2.89 19.25
C GLY A 107 -7.07 -4.05 20.24
N PRO A 108 -5.92 -4.67 20.57
CA PRO A 108 -5.91 -5.81 21.49
C PRO A 108 -6.46 -5.51 22.90
N ASP A 109 -6.24 -4.30 23.40
CA ASP A 109 -6.72 -3.82 24.70
C ASP A 109 -6.88 -2.29 24.70
N THR A 110 -7.36 -1.71 25.80
CA THR A 110 -7.58 -0.27 26.00
C THR A 110 -6.30 0.59 26.02
N ARG A 111 -5.12 -0.01 25.87
CA ARG A 111 -3.82 0.69 25.79
C ARG A 111 -3.15 0.47 24.43
N SER A 112 -3.87 -0.16 23.51
CA SER A 112 -3.42 -0.59 22.19
C SER A 112 -4.55 -0.37 21.18
N ASP A 113 -5.41 0.63 21.39
CA ASP A 113 -6.66 0.80 20.63
C ASP A 113 -6.72 2.08 19.80
N ALA A 114 -5.65 2.88 19.80
CA ALA A 114 -5.63 4.19 19.16
C ALA A 114 -4.50 4.38 18.15
N GLY A 115 -4.77 5.13 17.07
CA GLY A 115 -3.82 5.50 16.02
C GLY A 115 -4.18 6.85 15.41
N TYR A 116 -3.28 7.43 14.61
CA TYR A 116 -3.58 8.66 13.86
C TYR A 116 -3.69 8.35 12.38
N LEU A 117 -4.83 8.68 11.78
CA LEU A 117 -5.16 8.35 10.40
C LEU A 117 -5.84 9.55 9.73
N GLY A 118 -5.63 9.75 8.44
CA GLY A 118 -6.30 10.83 7.72
C GLY A 118 -5.78 11.07 6.31
N PHE A 119 -6.13 12.22 5.74
CA PHE A 119 -5.70 12.61 4.39
C PHE A 119 -4.76 13.81 4.43
N ASP A 120 -3.79 13.80 3.53
CA ASP A 120 -2.93 14.95 3.20
C ASP A 120 -2.28 15.68 4.38
N GLY A 121 -1.96 14.97 5.48
CA GLY A 121 -1.34 15.53 6.68
C GLY A 121 -2.33 15.99 7.75
N VAL A 122 -3.64 15.90 7.48
CA VAL A 122 -4.70 16.17 8.46
C VAL A 122 -5.09 14.84 9.11
N LEU A 123 -4.51 14.57 10.28
CA LEU A 123 -4.73 13.30 11.00
C LEU A 123 -5.76 13.44 12.12
N HIS A 124 -6.53 12.37 12.31
CA HIS A 124 -7.50 12.19 13.37
C HIS A 124 -7.05 11.06 14.28
N ARG A 125 -7.18 11.26 15.60
CA ARG A 125 -6.97 10.15 16.55
C ARG A 125 -8.18 9.22 16.46
N THR A 126 -7.96 8.02 15.96
CA THR A 126 -8.97 7.01 15.71
C THR A 126 -8.84 5.91 16.75
N PHE A 127 -9.97 5.43 17.26
CA PHE A 127 -10.05 4.38 18.28
C PHE A 127 -10.88 3.20 17.79
N THR A 128 -10.52 1.98 18.17
CA THR A 128 -11.42 0.83 18.01
C THR A 128 -12.52 0.86 19.07
N SER A 129 -13.77 0.63 18.68
CA SER A 129 -14.90 0.58 19.62
C SER A 129 -15.01 -0.74 20.40
N GLU A 130 -14.37 -1.80 19.88
CA GLU A 130 -14.31 -3.12 20.49
C GLU A 130 -12.87 -3.64 20.46
N HIS A 131 -12.47 -4.37 21.51
CA HIS A 131 -11.10 -4.86 21.66
C HIS A 131 -10.98 -6.33 21.27
N GLY A 132 -9.85 -6.69 20.66
CA GLY A 132 -9.52 -8.06 20.28
C GLY A 132 -10.20 -8.58 19.00
N VAL A 133 -11.02 -7.74 18.33
CA VAL A 133 -11.71 -8.09 17.08
C VAL A 133 -11.46 -7.05 16.00
N TRP A 134 -11.47 -7.48 14.74
CA TRP A 134 -11.40 -6.58 13.60
C TRP A 134 -12.68 -5.74 13.50
N THR A 135 -12.54 -4.43 13.45
CA THR A 135 -13.65 -3.47 13.43
C THR A 135 -13.41 -2.44 12.35
N TRP A 136 -14.43 -2.14 11.57
CA TRP A 136 -14.42 -1.01 10.65
C TRP A 136 -14.64 0.29 11.40
N VAL A 137 -13.73 1.24 11.20
CA VAL A 137 -13.82 2.59 11.78
C VAL A 137 -13.85 3.61 10.66
N ASN A 138 -14.88 4.46 10.66
CA ASN A 138 -14.91 5.66 9.83
C ASN A 138 -13.97 6.68 10.46
N VAL A 139 -12.83 6.92 9.81
CA VAL A 139 -11.77 7.79 10.33
C VAL A 139 -12.16 9.25 10.17
N THR A 140 -12.50 9.63 8.94
CA THR A 140 -12.82 11.02 8.58
C THR A 140 -13.58 11.07 7.26
N ARG A 141 -14.21 12.22 6.99
CA ARG A 141 -14.73 12.58 5.69
C ARG A 141 -14.20 13.96 5.31
N GLN A 142 -13.55 14.04 4.15
CA GLN A 142 -12.87 15.26 3.70
C GLN A 142 -13.04 15.44 2.19
N HIS A 143 -13.08 16.71 1.77
CA HIS A 143 -13.01 17.07 0.36
C HIS A 143 -11.59 16.85 -0.17
N LEU A 144 -11.44 16.03 -1.20
CA LEU A 144 -10.19 15.79 -1.91
C LEU A 144 -10.29 16.34 -3.33
N SER A 145 -9.19 16.90 -3.83
CA SER A 145 -9.07 17.33 -5.23
C SER A 145 -8.67 16.15 -6.10
N ALA A 146 -9.18 16.11 -7.33
CA ALA A 146 -8.77 15.19 -8.38
C ALA A 146 -7.26 15.19 -8.56
N GLY A 147 -6.71 14.00 -8.74
CA GLY A 147 -5.27 13.77 -8.85
C GLY A 147 -4.66 13.26 -7.54
N ALA A 148 -3.41 13.66 -7.30
CA ALA A 148 -2.58 13.10 -6.24
C ALA A 148 -2.97 13.65 -4.86
N ASN A 149 -3.25 12.71 -3.96
CA ASN A 149 -3.51 12.87 -2.53
C ASN A 149 -2.70 11.79 -1.79
N ARG A 150 -2.83 11.70 -0.47
CA ARG A 150 -2.24 10.60 0.31
C ARG A 150 -3.05 10.27 1.56
N ILE A 151 -2.98 9.01 1.98
CA ILE A 151 -3.43 8.56 3.30
C ILE A 151 -2.24 8.67 4.25
N GLY A 152 -2.38 9.47 5.32
CA GLY A 152 -1.37 9.61 6.36
C GLY A 152 -1.63 8.67 7.54
N ILE A 153 -0.56 8.13 8.10
CA ILE A 153 -0.58 7.20 9.25
C ILE A 153 0.43 7.69 10.30
N GLY A 154 0.00 7.74 11.56
CA GLY A 154 0.80 8.17 12.70
C GLY A 154 0.59 7.32 13.97
N TYR A 155 1.53 7.42 14.90
CA TYR A 155 1.52 6.65 16.15
C TYR A 155 0.51 7.17 17.15
N GLY A 156 -0.38 6.30 17.65
CA GLY A 156 -1.30 6.61 18.74
C GLY A 156 -0.90 5.84 19.99
N GLU A 157 -1.27 4.57 20.05
CA GLU A 157 -0.96 3.66 21.15
C GLU A 157 -0.25 2.41 20.62
N PRO A 158 0.82 1.96 21.30
CA PRO A 158 1.60 0.81 20.84
C PRO A 158 0.69 -0.43 20.71
N GLY A 159 0.91 -1.22 19.67
CA GLY A 159 0.17 -2.45 19.45
C GLY A 159 -1.20 -2.31 18.77
N LEU A 160 -1.67 -1.10 18.42
CA LEU A 160 -2.82 -1.00 17.49
C LEU A 160 -2.46 -1.69 16.16
N GLN A 161 -3.44 -2.39 15.61
CA GLN A 161 -3.30 -3.18 14.39
C GLN A 161 -4.19 -2.63 13.27
N ILE A 162 -3.62 -2.51 12.08
CA ILE A 162 -4.23 -1.93 10.89
C ILE A 162 -4.16 -2.97 9.77
N ASP A 163 -5.33 -3.44 9.31
CA ASP A 163 -5.44 -4.43 8.24
C ASP A 163 -5.51 -3.74 6.87
N VAL A 164 -6.60 -3.01 6.60
CA VAL A 164 -6.88 -2.42 5.29
C VAL A 164 -7.48 -1.02 5.42
N PHE A 165 -7.17 -0.18 4.43
CA PHE A 165 -7.83 1.10 4.21
C PHE A 165 -8.80 1.01 3.03
N VAL A 166 -9.95 1.66 3.16
CA VAL A 166 -10.90 1.84 2.07
C VAL A 166 -11.30 3.30 1.98
N VAL A 167 -11.18 3.88 0.79
CA VAL A 167 -11.61 5.26 0.51
C VAL A 167 -12.85 5.19 -0.38
N VAL A 168 -13.95 5.81 0.08
CA VAL A 168 -15.24 5.80 -0.65
C VAL A 168 -15.80 7.20 -0.83
N SER A 169 -16.31 7.51 -2.02
CA SER A 169 -17.07 8.76 -2.27
C SER A 169 -18.51 8.67 -1.79
N ASP A 170 -19.13 7.49 -1.86
CA ASP A 170 -20.52 7.27 -1.42
C ASP A 170 -20.62 7.30 0.12
N ALA A 171 -21.33 8.30 0.63
CA ALA A 171 -21.54 8.52 2.07
C ALA A 171 -22.42 7.46 2.73
N SER A 172 -23.17 6.69 1.95
CA SER A 172 -24.05 5.65 2.48
C SER A 172 -23.34 4.29 2.65
N ILE A 173 -22.10 4.14 2.19
CA ILE A 173 -21.31 2.93 2.47
C ILE A 173 -20.95 2.87 3.96
N GLY A 174 -21.36 1.79 4.63
CA GLY A 174 -21.10 1.52 6.03
C GLY A 174 -20.21 0.29 6.26
N ALA A 175 -19.97 -0.01 7.54
CA ALA A 175 -19.11 -1.12 7.97
C ALA A 175 -19.55 -2.48 7.43
N ALA A 176 -20.86 -2.74 7.31
CA ALA A 176 -21.37 -4.02 6.85
C ALA A 176 -21.07 -4.26 5.35
N GLU A 177 -21.25 -3.22 4.53
CA GLU A 177 -20.90 -3.27 3.10
C GLU A 177 -19.39 -3.44 2.90
N LEU A 178 -18.57 -2.79 3.72
CA LEU A 178 -17.12 -2.91 3.65
C LEU A 178 -16.63 -4.30 4.09
N GLU A 179 -17.26 -4.90 5.09
CA GLU A 179 -16.94 -6.27 5.51
C GLU A 179 -17.28 -7.28 4.40
N ALA A 180 -18.44 -7.14 3.74
CA ALA A 180 -18.77 -7.97 2.58
C ALA A 180 -17.72 -7.82 1.48
N PHE A 181 -17.40 -6.58 1.11
CA PHE A 181 -16.38 -6.30 0.10
C PHE A 181 -15.02 -6.95 0.41
N VAL A 182 -14.55 -6.89 1.65
CA VAL A 182 -13.27 -7.50 2.05
C VAL A 182 -13.32 -9.03 2.03
N VAL A 183 -14.46 -9.63 2.40
CA VAL A 183 -14.59 -11.09 2.50
C VAL A 183 -14.78 -11.75 1.13
N ASP A 184 -15.57 -11.15 0.25
CA ASP A 184 -16.01 -11.79 -1.00
C ASP A 184 -15.75 -10.95 -2.26
N GLY A 185 -15.15 -9.76 -2.13
CA GLY A 185 -14.88 -8.84 -3.24
C GLY A 185 -16.12 -8.12 -3.77
N THR A 186 -17.29 -8.29 -3.14
CA THR A 186 -18.57 -7.80 -3.65
C THR A 186 -18.95 -6.50 -2.95
N LEU A 187 -19.00 -5.41 -3.72
CA LEU A 187 -19.76 -4.23 -3.31
C LEU A 187 -21.24 -4.45 -3.60
N PRO A 188 -22.16 -3.99 -2.73
CA PRO A 188 -23.57 -4.04 -3.05
C PRO A 188 -23.82 -3.21 -4.31
N GLU A 189 -24.49 -3.83 -5.29
CA GLU A 189 -25.05 -3.09 -6.41
C GLU A 189 -26.09 -2.13 -5.87
N ARG A 190 -25.72 -0.86 -5.67
CA ARG A 190 -26.70 0.18 -5.42
C ARG A 190 -27.34 0.54 -6.74
N ASP A 191 -28.61 0.17 -6.86
CA ASP A 191 -29.42 0.62 -7.97
C ASP A 191 -29.52 2.15 -7.90
N HIS A 192 -28.78 2.82 -8.79
CA HIS A 192 -28.83 4.27 -8.94
C HIS A 192 -30.17 4.73 -9.55
N SER A 193 -31.12 3.83 -9.81
CA SER A 193 -32.47 4.15 -10.29
C SER A 193 -33.31 5.00 -9.32
N GLY A 194 -32.82 5.24 -8.09
CA GLY A 194 -33.48 6.10 -7.11
C GLY A 194 -33.37 7.60 -7.37
N GLU A 195 -32.48 8.07 -8.26
CA GLU A 195 -32.60 9.43 -8.81
C GLU A 195 -33.80 9.44 -9.76
N GLY A 196 -34.96 9.76 -9.18
CA GLY A 196 -36.25 9.70 -9.83
C GLY A 196 -36.23 10.34 -11.21
N VAL A 197 -36.16 9.50 -12.23
CA VAL A 197 -37.03 9.67 -13.39
C VAL A 197 -38.42 9.59 -12.80
N GLY A 198 -38.96 10.74 -12.41
CA GLY A 198 -40.38 10.86 -12.12
C GLY A 198 -41.11 10.37 -13.35
N ASP A 199 -41.59 9.13 -13.29
CA ASP A 199 -42.69 8.67 -14.13
C ASP A 199 -43.88 9.53 -13.71
N GLY A 200 -43.93 10.71 -14.33
CA GLY A 200 -45.03 11.62 -14.25
C GLY A 200 -46.23 10.90 -14.83
N THR A 201 -46.95 10.20 -13.96
CA THR A 201 -48.37 9.95 -14.17
C THR A 201 -49.08 11.30 -14.05
N ASP A 202 -48.87 12.15 -15.06
CA ASP A 202 -49.64 13.35 -15.33
C ASP A 202 -51.01 12.88 -15.84
N ASP A 203 -51.95 12.74 -14.92
CA ASP A 203 -53.37 12.67 -15.25
C ASP A 203 -53.83 14.08 -15.64
N GLY A 204 -53.64 14.37 -16.93
CA GLY A 204 -54.41 15.28 -17.78
C GLY A 204 -54.62 16.72 -17.30
N THR A 205 -54.06 17.71 -18.02
CA THR A 205 -54.81 18.84 -18.63
C THR A 205 -53.89 19.67 -19.55
N ASP A 206 -54.22 19.63 -20.85
CA ASP A 206 -54.10 20.70 -21.88
C ASP A 206 -52.73 21.15 -22.47
N GLY A 207 -52.46 20.70 -23.70
CA GLY A 207 -52.38 21.64 -24.83
C GLY A 207 -51.15 22.54 -24.99
N GLY A 208 -49.93 22.02 -24.90
CA GLY A 208 -48.71 22.76 -25.28
C GLY A 208 -47.76 21.91 -26.11
N ALA A 209 -47.61 22.24 -27.39
CA ALA A 209 -46.69 21.58 -28.31
C ALA A 209 -45.22 21.81 -27.91
N ASN A 210 -44.70 20.98 -26.99
CA ASN A 210 -43.27 20.84 -26.77
C ASN A 210 -42.71 19.90 -27.83
N THR A 211 -41.96 20.49 -28.74
CA THR A 211 -41.12 19.77 -29.69
C THR A 211 -40.05 18.99 -28.91
N PRO A 212 -39.80 17.71 -29.23
CA PRO A 212 -38.73 16.95 -28.61
C PRO A 212 -37.40 17.65 -28.88
N SER A 213 -36.76 18.17 -27.83
CA SER A 213 -35.38 18.62 -27.92
C SER A 213 -34.53 17.39 -28.23
N GLU A 214 -33.92 17.40 -29.40
CA GLU A 214 -32.98 16.38 -29.86
C GLU A 214 -31.92 16.14 -28.78
N PRO A 215 -31.64 14.89 -28.40
CA PRO A 215 -30.66 14.61 -27.36
C PRO A 215 -29.32 15.18 -27.77
N THR A 216 -28.74 16.02 -26.91
CA THR A 216 -27.37 16.53 -27.08
C THR A 216 -26.45 15.32 -27.25
N PRO A 217 -25.62 15.25 -28.31
CA PRO A 217 -24.74 14.11 -28.53
C PRO A 217 -23.84 13.93 -27.31
N THR A 218 -23.88 12.74 -26.71
CA THR A 218 -22.95 12.34 -25.67
C THR A 218 -21.53 12.47 -26.22
N PRO A 219 -20.61 13.18 -25.53
CA PRO A 219 -19.24 13.31 -26.00
C PRO A 219 -18.65 11.90 -26.18
N THR A 220 -18.16 11.62 -27.38
CA THR A 220 -17.46 10.36 -27.67
C THR A 220 -16.22 10.32 -26.79
N PRO A 221 -16.00 9.26 -25.99
CA PRO A 221 -14.80 9.13 -25.19
C PRO A 221 -13.57 9.22 -26.09
N THR A 222 -12.76 10.26 -25.90
CA THR A 222 -11.47 10.37 -26.57
C THR A 222 -10.56 9.31 -25.95
N GLU A 223 -10.08 8.38 -26.76
CA GLU A 223 -9.14 7.35 -26.32
C GLU A 223 -7.94 8.02 -25.64
N PRO A 224 -7.51 7.53 -24.46
CA PRO A 224 -6.37 8.11 -23.76
C PRO A 224 -5.13 8.01 -24.66
N SER A 225 -4.42 9.13 -24.82
CA SER A 225 -3.14 9.16 -25.52
C SER A 225 -2.21 8.10 -24.90
N PRO A 226 -1.47 7.32 -25.71
CA PRO A 226 -0.56 6.31 -25.18
C PRO A 226 0.45 6.96 -24.23
N THR A 227 0.53 6.40 -23.02
CA THR A 227 1.53 6.79 -22.03
C THR A 227 2.92 6.55 -22.63
N PRO A 228 3.84 7.54 -22.58
CA PRO A 228 5.20 7.34 -23.08
C PRO A 228 5.86 6.18 -22.35
N SER A 229 6.56 5.34 -23.11
CA SER A 229 7.32 4.20 -22.57
C SER A 229 8.33 4.70 -21.52
N PRO A 230 8.47 4.01 -20.37
CA PRO A 230 9.40 4.41 -19.33
C PRO A 230 10.82 4.48 -19.92
N THR A 231 11.48 5.61 -19.68
CA THR A 231 12.90 5.77 -20.04
C THR A 231 13.70 4.79 -19.18
N PRO A 232 14.64 4.01 -19.75
CA PRO A 232 15.44 3.08 -18.98
C PRO A 232 16.17 3.82 -17.86
N THR A 233 15.97 3.37 -16.63
CA THR A 233 16.69 3.87 -15.46
C THR A 233 18.18 3.59 -15.64
N PRO A 234 19.08 4.58 -15.44
CA PRO A 234 20.51 4.36 -15.53
C PRO A 234 20.93 3.28 -14.53
N THR A 235 21.65 2.27 -15.02
CA THR A 235 22.21 1.21 -14.19
C THR A 235 23.17 1.83 -13.15
N PRO A 236 23.00 1.54 -11.84
CA PRO A 236 23.92 2.01 -10.82
C PRO A 236 25.35 1.61 -11.17
N THR A 237 26.22 2.59 -11.34
CA THR A 237 27.65 2.32 -11.52
C THR A 237 28.22 1.96 -10.16
N GLU A 238 28.93 0.83 -10.08
CA GLU A 238 29.56 0.35 -8.86
C GLU A 238 30.44 1.46 -8.25
N PRO A 239 30.38 1.68 -6.93
CA PRO A 239 31.20 2.71 -6.29
C PRO A 239 32.68 2.40 -6.49
N THR A 240 33.41 3.38 -7.04
CA THR A 240 34.87 3.30 -7.14
C THR A 240 35.47 3.02 -5.76
N PRO A 241 36.33 2.00 -5.59
CA PRO A 241 36.92 1.69 -4.30
C PRO A 241 37.70 2.88 -3.75
N THR A 242 37.39 3.27 -2.52
CA THR A 242 38.12 4.32 -1.80
C THR A 242 39.56 3.88 -1.56
N PRO A 243 40.58 4.71 -1.86
CA PRO A 243 41.96 4.36 -1.62
C PRO A 243 42.19 4.08 -0.13
N THR A 244 42.80 2.93 0.17
CA THR A 244 43.20 2.56 1.52
C THR A 244 44.22 3.57 2.07
N PRO A 245 44.05 4.10 3.30
CA PRO A 245 45.01 5.01 3.88
C PRO A 245 46.38 4.33 3.98
N THR A 246 47.42 5.02 3.52
CA THR A 246 48.80 4.57 3.66
C THR A 246 49.20 4.64 5.13
N PRO A 247 49.78 3.58 5.74
CA PRO A 247 50.24 3.62 7.12
C PRO A 247 51.26 4.73 7.32
N THR A 248 50.99 5.63 8.26
CA THR A 248 51.94 6.66 8.67
C THR A 248 52.99 6.02 9.58
N GLU A 249 54.27 6.25 9.29
CA GLU A 249 55.38 5.78 10.11
C GLU A 249 55.29 6.38 11.54
N PRO A 250 55.59 5.60 12.59
CA PRO A 250 55.55 6.11 13.95
C PRO A 250 56.54 7.25 14.16
N THR A 251 56.07 8.33 14.79
CA THR A 251 56.90 9.45 15.20
C THR A 251 58.03 8.97 16.12
N PRO A 252 59.31 9.36 15.87
CA PRO A 252 60.42 8.96 16.72
C PRO A 252 60.21 9.48 18.15
N THR A 253 60.45 8.60 19.14
CA THR A 253 60.38 8.95 20.56
C THR A 253 61.55 9.89 20.91
N PRO A 254 61.31 11.01 21.61
CA PRO A 254 62.37 11.93 21.99
C PRO A 254 63.39 11.25 22.90
N THR A 255 64.68 11.40 22.58
CA THR A 255 65.79 10.94 23.41
C THR A 255 65.86 11.78 24.69
N PRO A 256 65.94 11.16 25.89
CA PRO A 256 66.09 11.92 27.12
C PRO A 256 67.41 12.68 27.15
N PRO A 257 67.45 13.90 27.73
CA PRO A 257 68.66 14.69 27.85
C PRO A 257 69.69 14.00 28.73
N ALA A 258 70.96 14.04 28.31
CA ALA A 258 72.07 13.50 29.09
C ALA A 258 72.19 14.25 30.43
N THR A 259 72.09 13.50 31.52
CA THR A 259 72.33 14.02 32.87
C THR A 259 73.80 14.38 33.01
N GLY A 260 74.13 15.67 32.95
CA GLY A 260 75.45 16.17 33.30
C GLY A 260 75.70 15.97 34.79
N THR A 261 76.73 15.20 35.13
CA THR A 261 77.28 15.10 36.48
C THR A 261 78.11 16.34 36.80
N ASN A 262 77.78 17.00 37.92
CA ASN A 262 78.63 18.00 38.58
C ASN A 262 79.39 17.34 39.73
#